data_AF-A0A2A4LSB0-F1
#
_entry.id   AF-A0A2A4LSB0-F1
#
_cell.length_a   1.000
_cell.length_b   1.000
_cell.length_c   1.000
_cell.angle_alpha   90.00
_cell.angle_beta   90.00
_cell.angle_gamma   90.00
#
_symmetry.space_group_name_H-M   'P 1'
#
loop_
_entity.id
_entity.type
_entity.pdbx_description
1 polymer ?
#
loop_
_entity_poly.entity_id
_entity_poly.type
_entity_poly.pdbx_seq_one_letter_code
_entity_poly.pdbx_strand_id
1 'polypeptide(L)'
;MSSIQFGTGIRTVTDIAASARQIEKLGFDIVTYKTIRSRKHNCHPLPNMLYVDVDHKKKIATLRDNLPEDIAHLGVTNSFGMPSMDKDYLMEDIKKAHEGLGKNQVLVVSFVGTPSE
;
A
#
# COMPACT_ATOMS: atom_id res chain seq x y z
N MET A 1 12.86 23.17 7.26
CA MET A 1 12.53 21.84 6.74
C MET A 1 13.70 21.38 5.90
N SER A 2 14.41 20.32 6.33
CA SER A 2 15.29 19.58 5.43
C SER A 2 14.43 18.95 4.33
N SER A 3 14.92 18.92 3.10
CA SER A 3 14.24 18.36 1.93
C SER A 3 13.71 16.94 2.21
N ILE A 4 12.48 16.64 1.79
CA ILE A 4 11.93 15.28 1.74
C ILE A 4 12.88 14.42 0.89
N GLN A 5 13.35 13.29 1.42
CA GLN A 5 14.30 12.42 0.74
C GLN A 5 13.65 11.12 0.26
N PHE A 6 12.76 10.51 1.07
CA PHE A 6 12.18 9.21 0.74
C PHE A 6 10.73 9.07 1.22
N GLY A 7 9.90 8.34 0.45
CA GLY A 7 8.50 8.08 0.78
C GLY A 7 8.10 6.63 0.53
N THR A 8 7.05 6.17 1.20
CA THR A 8 6.52 4.82 1.00
C THR A 8 5.53 4.77 -0.16
N GLY A 9 5.51 3.64 -0.90
CA GLY A 9 4.45 3.34 -1.85
C GLY A 9 3.08 3.21 -1.15
N ILE A 10 2.00 3.43 -1.91
CA ILE A 10 0.60 3.47 -1.47
C ILE A 10 0.10 2.14 -0.86
N ARG A 11 0.86 1.04 -0.92
CA ARG A 11 0.35 -0.30 -0.63
C ARG A 11 0.99 -1.02 0.55
N THR A 12 1.93 -0.41 1.25
CA THR A 12 2.77 -1.19 2.18
C THR A 12 1.99 -1.76 3.37
N VAL A 13 0.77 -1.29 3.66
CA VAL A 13 0.15 -1.49 4.97
C VAL A 13 -1.36 -1.63 4.87
N THR A 14 -1.85 -2.83 5.14
CA THR A 14 -3.29 -3.18 5.19
C THR A 14 -3.94 -2.76 6.51
N ASP A 15 -3.16 -2.51 7.56
CA ASP A 15 -3.54 -1.85 8.82
C ASP A 15 -2.47 -0.80 9.16
N ILE A 16 -2.81 0.47 8.99
CA ILE A 16 -1.80 1.52 8.81
C ILE A 16 -1.43 2.14 10.15
N ALA A 17 -2.38 2.22 11.09
CA ALA A 17 -2.11 2.53 12.48
C ALA A 17 -0.99 1.68 13.09
N ALA A 18 -1.01 0.37 12.82
CA ALA A 18 -0.01 -0.56 13.36
C ALA A 18 1.40 -0.30 12.80
N SER A 19 1.46 0.28 11.60
CA SER A 19 2.67 0.26 10.78
C SER A 19 3.31 1.63 10.61
N ALA A 20 2.58 2.73 10.82
CA ALA A 20 3.11 4.10 10.78
C ALA A 20 4.34 4.25 11.72
N ARG A 21 4.27 3.68 12.92
CA ARG A 21 5.40 3.64 13.88
C ARG A 21 6.60 2.84 13.39
N GLN A 22 6.40 1.84 12.53
CA GLN A 22 7.51 1.07 11.96
C GLN A 22 8.13 1.83 10.79
N ILE A 23 7.32 2.54 10.00
CA ILE A 23 7.78 3.36 8.87
C ILE A 23 8.67 4.51 9.36
N GLU A 24 8.36 5.10 10.52
CA GLU A 24 9.26 6.03 11.23
C GLU A 24 10.66 5.45 11.46
N LYS A 25 10.73 4.25 12.05
CA LYS A 25 12.01 3.59 12.33
C LYS A 25 12.82 3.24 11.08
N LEU A 26 12.16 3.13 9.93
CA LEU A 26 12.79 2.87 8.65
C LEU A 26 13.31 4.14 7.95
N GLY A 27 13.05 5.32 8.52
CA GLY A 27 13.63 6.58 8.05
C GLY A 27 12.92 7.23 6.85
N PHE A 28 11.66 6.89 6.59
CA PHE A 28 10.88 7.55 5.53
C PHE A 28 10.33 8.90 6.00
N ASP A 29 10.30 9.91 5.14
CA ASP A 29 9.71 11.22 5.47
C ASP A 29 8.20 11.25 5.15
N ILE A 30 7.79 10.56 4.09
CA ILE A 30 6.40 10.47 3.65
C ILE A 30 5.85 9.08 3.92
N VAL A 31 4.79 9.03 4.73
CA VAL A 31 3.98 7.83 4.97
C VAL A 31 2.74 7.92 4.09
N THR A 32 2.55 6.97 3.19
CA THR A 32 1.37 6.97 2.32
C THR A 32 0.32 6.00 2.82
N TYR A 33 -0.86 6.53 3.18
CA TYR A 33 -2.02 5.73 3.52
C TYR A 33 -2.63 5.11 2.27
N LYS A 34 -3.10 3.87 2.38
CA LYS A 34 -3.62 3.09 1.24
C LYS A 34 -4.79 3.78 0.55
N THR A 35 -4.92 3.59 -0.77
CA THR A 35 -6.04 4.16 -1.52
C THR A 35 -7.39 3.67 -1.02
N ILE A 36 -8.24 4.59 -0.56
CA ILE A 36 -9.55 4.29 0.03
C ILE A 36 -10.70 4.83 -0.83
N ARG A 37 -11.87 4.21 -0.66
CA ARG A 37 -13.16 4.69 -1.16
C ARG A 37 -13.94 5.33 -0.01
N SER A 38 -15.00 6.07 -0.35
CA SER A 38 -15.93 6.68 0.61
C SER A 38 -16.79 5.67 1.39
N ARG A 39 -16.92 4.44 0.87
CA ARG A 39 -17.73 3.36 1.44
C ARG A 39 -16.95 2.05 1.47
N LYS A 40 -17.47 1.11 2.26
CA LYS A 40 -16.97 -0.25 2.32
C LYS A 40 -16.98 -0.88 0.92
N HIS A 41 -15.87 -1.49 0.54
CA HIS A 41 -15.71 -2.20 -0.72
C HIS A 41 -14.90 -3.46 -0.48
N ASN A 42 -15.40 -4.59 -0.97
CA ASN A 42 -14.75 -5.86 -0.74
C ASN A 42 -13.52 -6.01 -1.63
N CYS A 43 -12.59 -6.84 -1.17
CA CYS A 43 -11.47 -7.27 -2.01
C CYS A 43 -11.99 -8.19 -3.10
N HIS A 44 -11.33 -8.22 -4.26
CA HIS A 44 -11.60 -9.26 -5.24
C HIS A 44 -11.30 -10.65 -4.65
N PRO A 45 -11.98 -11.72 -5.12
CA PRO A 45 -11.75 -13.08 -4.64
C PRO A 45 -10.29 -13.52 -4.78
N LEU A 46 -9.87 -14.45 -3.91
CA LEU A 46 -8.56 -15.07 -4.02
C LEU A 46 -8.51 -16.10 -5.17
N PRO A 47 -7.34 -16.31 -5.83
CA PRO A 47 -6.10 -15.54 -5.64
C PRO A 47 -6.16 -14.20 -6.40
N ASN A 48 -5.83 -13.11 -5.72
CA ASN A 48 -5.78 -11.74 -6.28
C ASN A 48 -4.37 -11.14 -6.24
N MET A 49 -3.36 -11.97 -5.96
CA MET A 49 -1.94 -11.65 -6.04
C MET A 49 -1.18 -12.92 -6.42
N LEU A 50 -0.28 -12.80 -7.40
CA LEU A 50 0.54 -13.91 -7.89
C LEU A 50 1.97 -13.43 -8.14
N TYR A 51 2.93 -14.33 -7.98
CA TYR A 51 4.31 -14.07 -8.37
C TYR A 51 4.46 -14.22 -9.89
N VAL A 52 5.30 -13.36 -10.46
CA VAL A 52 5.58 -13.37 -11.90
C VAL A 52 7.07 -13.20 -12.17
N ASP A 53 7.56 -13.90 -13.19
CA ASP A 53 8.84 -13.59 -13.82
C ASP A 53 8.61 -12.63 -14.98
N VAL A 54 9.41 -11.57 -15.07
CA VAL A 54 9.27 -10.52 -16.09
C VAL A 54 10.44 -10.58 -17.06
N ASP A 55 10.15 -10.93 -18.32
CA ASP A 55 11.10 -10.73 -19.42
C ASP A 55 10.93 -9.31 -19.96
N HIS A 56 11.79 -8.39 -19.49
CA HIS A 56 11.76 -6.99 -19.90
C HIS A 56 12.04 -6.77 -21.40
N LYS A 57 12.79 -7.67 -22.05
CA LYS A 57 13.09 -7.54 -23.49
C LYS A 57 11.87 -7.91 -24.31
N LYS A 58 11.16 -8.98 -23.93
CA LYS A 58 9.94 -9.42 -24.61
C LYS A 58 8.67 -8.70 -24.13
N LYS A 59 8.74 -7.98 -23.01
CA LYS A 59 7.60 -7.35 -22.34
C LYS A 59 6.50 -8.35 -21.97
N ILE A 60 6.91 -9.52 -21.50
CA ILE A 60 6.01 -10.61 -21.10
C ILE A 60 6.22 -10.89 -19.61
N ALA A 61 5.13 -11.13 -18.90
CA ALA A 61 5.15 -11.66 -17.55
C ALA A 61 4.55 -13.07 -17.56
N THR A 62 5.23 -14.02 -16.90
CA THR A 62 4.76 -15.40 -16.76
C THR A 62 4.54 -15.72 -15.29
N LEU A 63 3.51 -16.51 -14.99
CA LEU A 63 3.25 -16.96 -13.63
C LEU A 63 4.42 -17.80 -13.11
N ARG A 64 4.67 -17.65 -11.81
CA ARG A 64 5.72 -18.35 -11.09
C ARG A 64 5.13 -19.01 -9.85
N ASP A 65 5.42 -20.29 -9.66
CA ASP A 65 4.89 -21.07 -8.53
C ASP A 65 5.78 -20.99 -7.28
N ASN A 66 7.07 -20.69 -7.44
CA ASN A 66 8.05 -20.66 -6.35
C ASN A 66 8.45 -19.23 -5.99
N LEU A 67 8.81 -18.99 -4.73
CA LEU A 67 9.45 -17.73 -4.33
C LEU A 67 10.84 -17.59 -5.00
N PRO A 68 11.25 -16.40 -5.46
CA PRO A 68 12.63 -16.15 -5.85
C PRO A 68 13.55 -16.14 -4.64
N GLU A 69 14.77 -16.65 -4.86
CA GLU A 69 15.85 -16.61 -3.86
C GLU A 69 16.33 -15.17 -3.62
N ASP A 70 16.25 -14.32 -4.66
CA ASP A 70 16.61 -12.90 -4.59
C ASP A 70 15.36 -12.02 -4.66
N ILE A 71 15.12 -11.29 -3.57
CA ILE A 71 14.03 -10.32 -3.44
C ILE A 71 14.15 -9.16 -4.41
N ALA A 72 15.36 -8.81 -4.86
CA ALA A 72 15.60 -7.70 -5.78
C ALA A 72 14.98 -7.97 -7.17
N HIS A 73 14.73 -9.24 -7.48
CA HIS A 73 14.11 -9.68 -8.73
C HIS A 73 12.68 -10.20 -8.54
N LEU A 74 12.07 -9.95 -7.37
CA LEU A 74 10.69 -10.36 -7.08
C LEU A 74 9.68 -9.53 -7.90
N GLY A 75 8.98 -10.19 -8.82
CA GLY A 75 7.82 -9.64 -9.52
C GLY A 75 6.51 -10.13 -8.91
N VAL A 76 5.55 -9.22 -8.75
CA VAL A 76 4.17 -9.56 -8.37
C VAL A 76 3.17 -8.90 -9.30
N THR A 77 2.12 -9.63 -9.65
CA THR A 77 0.90 -9.07 -10.24
C THR A 77 -0.24 -9.12 -9.23
N ASN A 78 -1.18 -8.18 -9.31
CA ASN A 78 -2.29 -8.14 -8.40
C ASN A 78 -3.56 -7.49 -8.96
N SER A 79 -4.68 -7.81 -8.31
CA SER A 79 -6.02 -7.37 -8.70
C SER A 79 -6.90 -7.20 -7.46
N PHE A 80 -6.50 -6.41 -6.46
CA PHE A 80 -7.26 -6.36 -5.20
C PHE A 80 -8.60 -5.60 -5.25
N GLY A 81 -8.79 -4.68 -6.21
CA GLY A 81 -10.05 -3.92 -6.34
C GLY A 81 -10.19 -2.70 -5.41
N MET A 82 -9.12 -2.33 -4.69
CA MET A 82 -9.07 -1.22 -3.72
C MET A 82 -10.08 -1.47 -2.58
N PRO A 83 -9.93 -2.60 -1.86
CA PRO A 83 -10.81 -2.94 -0.76
C PRO A 83 -10.75 -1.83 0.28
N SER A 84 -11.90 -1.43 0.80
CA SER A 84 -12.02 -0.32 1.74
C SER A 84 -12.93 -0.71 2.89
N MET A 85 -12.57 -0.30 4.10
CA MET A 85 -13.44 -0.39 5.26
C MET A 85 -14.49 0.72 5.23
N ASP A 86 -15.44 0.68 6.17
CA ASP A 86 -16.39 1.77 6.33
C ASP A 86 -15.72 3.06 6.84
N LYS A 87 -16.48 4.16 6.77
CA LYS A 87 -16.01 5.50 7.12
C LYS A 87 -15.53 5.58 8.57
N ASP A 88 -16.24 4.97 9.51
CA ASP A 88 -15.95 5.12 10.93
C ASP A 88 -14.62 4.43 11.26
N TYR A 89 -14.42 3.22 10.73
CA TYR A 89 -13.13 2.53 10.81
C TYR A 89 -12.00 3.36 10.19
N LEU A 90 -12.20 3.87 8.97
CA LEU A 90 -11.16 4.61 8.25
C LEU A 90 -10.77 5.90 8.97
N MET A 91 -11.73 6.64 9.53
CA MET A 91 -11.45 7.86 10.30
C MET A 91 -10.64 7.55 11.56
N GLU A 92 -10.98 6.46 12.26
CA GLU A 92 -10.24 6.03 13.44
C GLU A 92 -8.82 5.55 13.08
N ASP A 93 -8.66 4.76 12.02
CA ASP A 93 -7.35 4.23 11.61
C ASP A 93 -6.43 5.34 11.06
N ILE A 94 -6.96 6.29 10.28
CA ILE A 94 -6.20 7.46 9.81
C ILE A 94 -5.71 8.29 11.00
N LYS A 95 -6.55 8.49 12.02
CA LYS A 95 -6.15 9.19 13.24
C LYS A 95 -4.99 8.47 13.94
N LYS A 96 -5.10 7.16 14.14
CA LYS A 96 -4.04 6.35 14.76
C LYS A 96 -2.76 6.33 13.93
N ALA A 97 -2.87 6.30 12.59
CA ALA A 97 -1.73 6.39 11.68
C ALA A 97 -1.01 7.73 11.82
N HIS A 98 -1.76 8.83 11.91
CA HIS A 98 -1.22 10.16 12.14
C HIS A 98 -0.53 10.27 13.51
N GLU A 99 -1.13 9.72 14.57
CA GLU A 99 -0.51 9.65 15.91
C GLU A 99 0.77 8.80 15.96
N GLY A 100 0.94 7.89 15.00
CA GLY A 100 2.12 7.05 14.86
C GLY A 100 3.29 7.69 14.12
N LEU A 101 3.12 8.89 13.57
CA LEU A 101 4.18 9.60 12.84
C LEU A 101 5.30 10.09 13.77
N GLY A 102 6.52 10.01 13.28
CA GLY A 102 7.70 10.63 13.86
C GLY A 102 7.80 12.12 13.57
N LYS A 103 8.83 12.73 14.15
CA LYS A 103 9.13 14.15 13.95
C LYS A 103 9.46 14.41 12.47
N ASN A 104 8.79 15.39 11.87
CA ASN A 104 8.92 15.80 10.46
C ASN A 104 8.38 14.80 9.43
N GLN A 105 7.67 13.74 9.83
CA GLN A 105 6.97 12.90 8.87
C GLN A 105 5.62 13.50 8.47
N VAL A 106 5.18 13.18 7.27
CA VAL A 106 3.86 13.58 6.74
C VAL A 106 3.07 12.34 6.33
N LEU A 107 1.79 12.30 6.70
CA LEU A 107 0.83 11.29 6.23
C LEU A 107 0.11 11.81 4.97
N VAL A 108 0.20 11.06 3.87
CA VAL A 108 -0.56 11.32 2.64
C VAL A 108 -1.69 10.30 2.53
N VAL A 109 -2.94 10.75 2.51
CA VAL A 109 -4.09 9.86 2.37
C VAL A 109 -4.57 9.81 0.92
N SER A 110 -4.52 8.62 0.32
CA SER A 110 -4.94 8.40 -1.07
C SER A 110 -6.42 8.04 -1.15
N PHE A 111 -7.17 8.67 -2.06
CA PHE A 111 -8.58 8.41 -2.32
C PHE A 111 -8.82 8.03 -3.78
N VAL A 112 -9.79 7.15 -4.03
CA VAL A 112 -10.30 6.84 -5.37
C VAL A 112 -11.81 6.97 -5.39
N GLY A 113 -12.36 7.51 -6.47
CA GLY A 113 -13.81 7.59 -6.68
C GLY A 113 -14.46 6.22 -6.68
N THR A 114 -15.67 6.12 -6.16
CA THR A 114 -16.46 4.89 -6.17
C THR A 114 -17.26 4.85 -7.48
N PRO A 115 -17.05 3.85 -8.38
CA PRO A 115 -17.87 3.71 -9.57
C PRO A 115 -19.35 3.62 -9.18
N SER A 116 -20.25 4.23 -9.96
CA SER A 116 -21.70 4.40 -9.71
C SER A 116 -22.12 5.53 -8.76
N GLU A 117 -21.20 6.44 -8.46
CA GLU A 117 -21.50 7.83 -8.09
C GLU A 117 -21.42 8.77 -9.30
#